data_AF-A0ABD1WX95-F1
#
_entry.id   AF-A0ABD1WX95-F1
#
_cell.length_a   1.000
_cell.length_b   1.000
_cell.length_c   1.000
_cell.angle_alpha   90.00
_cell.angle_beta   90.00
_cell.angle_gamma   90.00
#
_symmetry.space_group_name_H-M   'P 1'
#
loop_
_entity.id
_entity.type
_entity.pdbx_description
1 polymer ?
#
loop_
_entity_poly.entity_id
_entity_poly.type
_entity_poly.pdbx_seq_one_letter_code
_entity_poly.pdbx_strand_id
1 'polypeptide(L)'
;MSRKLEALAQQLVAMGFSQERATMALILNEGRVEESVAWLFEGGEEDKQRENNLDSGGNLKIDISKELASIADMEIRYKASKQEVERAVVTCEGDLEKADETLKAQKQEPPSIPPKQKKQTKH
;
A
#
# COMPACT_ATOMS: atom_id res chain seq x y z
N MET A 1 -19.93 11.14 1.18
CA MET A 1 -21.09 10.62 0.43
C MET A 1 -22.29 11.53 0.68
N SER A 2 -23.06 11.87 -0.35
CA SER A 2 -24.26 12.71 -0.19
C SER A 2 -25.41 11.87 0.38
N ARG A 3 -26.26 12.44 1.25
CA ARG A 3 -27.50 11.78 1.73
C ARG A 3 -28.38 11.28 0.58
N LYS A 4 -28.38 12.01 -0.54
CA LYS A 4 -29.13 11.62 -1.75
C LYS A 4 -28.55 10.35 -2.38
N LEU A 5 -27.22 10.26 -2.47
CA LEU A 5 -26.55 9.10 -3.06
C LEU A 5 -26.72 7.85 -2.20
N GLU A 6 -26.68 8.02 -0.87
CA GLU A 6 -26.92 6.95 0.10
C GLU A 6 -28.35 6.38 -0.02
N ALA A 7 -29.36 7.25 -0.14
CA ALA A 7 -30.74 6.80 -0.35
C ALA A 7 -30.92 6.00 -1.65
N LEU A 8 -30.25 6.41 -2.74
CA LEU A 8 -30.26 5.67 -4.00
C LEU A 8 -29.53 4.32 -3.86
N ALA A 9 -28.42 4.28 -3.12
CA ALA A 9 -27.70 3.04 -2.85
C ALA A 9 -28.57 2.05 -2.07
N GLN A 10 -29.31 2.54 -1.06
CA GLN A 10 -30.26 1.73 -0.30
C GLN A 10 -31.39 1.18 -1.17
N GLN A 11 -31.87 1.92 -2.18
CA GLN A 11 -32.85 1.40 -3.12
C GLN A 11 -32.30 0.21 -3.90
N LEU A 12 -31.07 0.31 -4.40
CA LEU A 12 -30.42 -0.80 -5.12
C LEU A 12 -30.15 -2.00 -4.20
N VAL A 13 -29.79 -1.76 -2.94
CA VAL A 13 -29.64 -2.81 -1.93
C VAL A 13 -30.97 -3.51 -1.63
N ALA A 14 -32.07 -2.77 -1.55
CA ALA A 14 -33.40 -3.35 -1.38
C ALA A 14 -33.82 -4.24 -2.56
N MET A 15 -33.22 -4.06 -3.75
CA MET A 15 -33.42 -4.93 -4.92
C MET A 15 -32.50 -6.16 -4.93
N GLY A 16 -31.61 -6.32 -3.93
CA GLY A 16 -30.75 -7.49 -3.76
C GLY A 16 -29.28 -7.30 -4.19
N PHE A 17 -28.87 -6.08 -4.56
CA PHE A 17 -27.46 -5.79 -4.85
C PHE A 17 -26.67 -5.56 -3.55
N SER A 18 -25.36 -5.88 -3.54
CA SER A 18 -24.52 -5.56 -2.38
C SER A 18 -24.34 -4.04 -2.23
N GLN A 19 -24.21 -3.55 -0.99
CA GLN A 19 -24.04 -2.12 -0.71
C GLN A 19 -22.83 -1.53 -1.44
N GLU A 20 -21.74 -2.29 -1.55
CA GLU A 20 -20.54 -1.89 -2.26
C GLU A 20 -20.79 -1.74 -3.76
N ARG A 21 -21.42 -2.74 -4.40
CA ARG A 21 -21.78 -2.67 -5.82
C ARG A 21 -22.79 -1.57 -6.13
N ALA A 22 -23.84 -1.44 -5.31
CA ALA A 22 -24.83 -0.37 -5.44
C ALA A 22 -24.17 1.02 -5.40
N THR A 23 -23.26 1.22 -4.45
CA THR A 23 -22.51 2.47 -4.30
C THR A 23 -21.60 2.72 -5.50
N MET A 24 -20.83 1.72 -5.92
CA MET A 24 -19.91 1.83 -7.06
C MET A 24 -20.66 2.13 -8.36
N ALA A 25 -21.77 1.43 -8.62
CA ALA A 25 -22.62 1.66 -9.79
C ALA A 25 -23.14 3.10 -9.83
N LEU A 26 -23.61 3.62 -8.70
CA LEU A 26 -24.09 4.99 -8.60
C LEU A 26 -22.98 6.03 -8.75
N ILE A 27 -21.76 5.75 -8.29
CA ILE A 27 -20.62 6.66 -8.48
C ILE A 27 -20.23 6.73 -9.96
N LEU A 28 -20.12 5.57 -10.63
CA LEU A 28 -19.72 5.48 -12.03
C LEU A 28 -20.74 6.12 -12.97
N ASN A 29 -22.02 6.04 -12.62
CA ASN A 29 -23.12 6.58 -13.41
C ASN A 29 -23.64 7.92 -12.87
N GLU A 30 -22.86 8.60 -12.03
CA GLU A 30 -23.17 9.95 -11.50
C GLU A 30 -24.56 10.05 -10.82
N GLY A 31 -25.03 8.95 -10.22
CA GLY A 31 -26.31 8.83 -9.55
C GLY A 31 -27.51 8.54 -10.46
N ARG A 32 -27.28 8.23 -11.75
CA ARG A 32 -28.32 7.79 -12.68
C ARG A 32 -28.67 6.33 -12.40
N VAL A 33 -29.88 6.09 -11.90
CA VAL A 33 -30.30 4.79 -11.35
C VAL A 33 -30.43 3.76 -12.47
N GLU A 34 -30.99 4.14 -13.61
CA GLU A 34 -31.25 3.26 -14.74
C GLU A 34 -29.94 2.70 -15.32
N GLU A 35 -28.95 3.56 -15.53
CA GLU A 35 -27.59 3.16 -15.97
C GLU A 35 -26.86 2.35 -14.90
N SER A 36 -27.03 2.72 -13.62
CA SER A 36 -26.46 1.94 -12.51
C SER A 36 -27.02 0.51 -12.46
N VAL A 37 -28.33 0.36 -12.67
CA VAL A 37 -29.00 -0.95 -12.71
C VAL A 37 -28.55 -1.75 -13.93
N ALA A 38 -28.45 -1.13 -15.11
CA ALA A 38 -27.92 -1.79 -16.30
C ALA A 38 -26.49 -2.31 -16.07
N TRP A 39 -25.62 -1.49 -15.48
CA TRP A 39 -24.25 -1.87 -15.12
C TRP A 39 -24.19 -3.03 -14.10
N LEU A 40 -25.10 -3.03 -13.12
CA LEU A 40 -25.22 -4.11 -12.14
C LEU A 40 -25.70 -5.44 -12.76
N PHE A 41 -26.56 -5.38 -13.77
CA PHE A 41 -27.08 -6.56 -14.48
C PHE A 41 -26.13 -7.10 -15.56
N GLU A 42 -25.43 -6.22 -16.27
CA GLU A 42 -24.43 -6.60 -17.29
C GLU A 42 -23.20 -7.29 -16.68
N GLY A 43 -23.13 -7.33 -15.35
CA GLY A 43 -22.09 -8.03 -14.62
C GLY A 43 -20.81 -7.22 -14.62
N GLY A 44 -20.88 -5.95 -14.20
CA GLY A 44 -19.74 -5.07 -13.97
C GLY A 44 -18.54 -5.87 -13.47
N GLU A 45 -17.49 -5.89 -14.29
CA GLU A 45 -16.58 -7.01 -14.61
C GLU A 45 -15.82 -7.73 -13.46
N GLU A 46 -16.15 -7.54 -12.18
CA GLU A 46 -15.25 -7.87 -11.07
C GLU A 46 -15.84 -8.76 -9.96
N ASP A 47 -17.10 -9.20 -10.07
CA ASP A 47 -17.79 -9.87 -8.94
C ASP A 47 -17.27 -11.28 -8.63
N LYS A 48 -16.77 -12.00 -9.64
CA LYS A 48 -16.35 -13.39 -9.43
C LYS A 48 -14.96 -13.52 -8.79
N GLN A 49 -14.17 -12.44 -8.71
CA GLN A 49 -12.81 -12.51 -8.17
C GLN A 49 -12.63 -11.81 -6.82
N ARG A 50 -13.53 -10.88 -6.45
CA ARG A 50 -13.41 -10.13 -5.19
C ARG A 50 -14.12 -10.79 -4.01
N GLU A 51 -15.20 -11.54 -4.23
CA GLU A 51 -15.92 -12.21 -3.13
C GLU A 51 -15.08 -13.32 -2.46
N ASN A 52 -14.15 -13.96 -3.20
CA ASN A 52 -13.23 -14.94 -2.61
C ASN A 52 -12.00 -14.30 -1.92
N ASN A 53 -11.83 -12.98 -1.97
CA ASN A 53 -10.69 -12.29 -1.32
C ASN A 53 -11.11 -11.36 -0.17
N LEU A 54 -12.39 -11.00 -0.04
CA LEU A 54 -12.88 -10.12 1.02
C LEU A 54 -13.46 -10.85 2.23
N ASP A 55 -13.72 -12.16 2.13
CA ASP A 55 -14.05 -13.00 3.30
C ASP A 55 -12.84 -13.20 4.24
N SER A 56 -11.64 -12.78 3.82
CA SER A 56 -10.49 -12.65 4.73
C SER A 56 -10.49 -11.30 5.45
N GLY A 57 -11.59 -10.99 6.13
CA GLY A 57 -11.64 -10.02 7.22
C GLY A 57 -10.75 -10.40 8.42
N GLY A 58 -10.01 -11.51 8.33
CA GLY A 58 -8.89 -11.84 9.19
C GLY A 58 -7.57 -11.47 8.53
N ASN A 59 -6.91 -10.44 9.06
CA ASN A 59 -5.45 -10.27 9.04
C ASN A 59 -4.80 -10.59 7.68
N LEU A 60 -4.64 -9.58 6.81
CA LEU A 60 -3.61 -9.64 5.77
C LEU A 60 -2.26 -9.72 6.50
N LYS A 61 -1.88 -10.93 6.95
CA LYS A 61 -0.55 -11.24 7.47
C LYS A 61 0.37 -11.13 6.28
N ILE A 62 0.80 -9.91 5.99
CA ILE A 62 1.92 -9.66 5.11
C ILE A 62 3.08 -10.41 5.75
N ASP A 63 3.44 -11.55 5.16
CA ASP A 63 4.59 -12.31 5.59
C ASP A 63 5.84 -11.55 5.16
N ILE A 64 6.41 -10.78 6.09
CA ILE A 64 7.65 -10.02 5.92
C ILE A 64 8.90 -10.85 6.26
N SER A 65 8.73 -12.16 6.47
CA SER A 65 9.81 -13.05 6.92
C SER A 65 10.96 -13.07 5.92
N LYS A 66 10.66 -13.01 4.62
CA LYS A 66 11.65 -12.95 3.54
C LYS A 66 12.42 -11.63 3.56
N GLU A 67 11.74 -10.51 3.68
CA GLU A 67 12.36 -9.18 3.75
C GLU A 67 13.24 -9.05 5.00
N LEU A 68 12.77 -9.53 6.16
CA LEU A 68 13.57 -9.55 7.39
C LEU A 68 14.82 -10.42 7.25
N ALA A 69 14.71 -11.59 6.62
CA ALA A 69 15.85 -12.45 6.33
C ALA A 69 16.84 -11.76 5.38
N SER A 70 16.36 -11.05 4.36
CA SER A 70 17.19 -10.28 3.44
C SER A 70 17.92 -9.12 4.13
N ILE A 71 17.28 -8.44 5.09
CA ILE A 71 17.89 -7.39 5.90
C ILE A 71 19.01 -7.97 6.78
N ALA A 72 18.76 -9.08 7.46
CA ALA A 72 19.76 -9.76 8.29
C ALA A 72 20.95 -10.26 7.45
N ASP A 73 20.68 -10.78 6.25
CA ASP A 73 21.71 -11.20 5.31
C ASP A 73 22.59 -10.03 4.83
N MET A 74 22.00 -8.84 4.60
CA MET A 74 22.78 -7.62 4.29
C MET A 74 23.73 -7.23 5.43
N GLU A 75 23.33 -7.34 6.71
CA GLU A 75 24.21 -7.06 7.86
C GLU A 75 25.46 -7.96 7.82
N ILE A 76 25.28 -9.25 7.54
CA ILE A 76 26.35 -10.26 7.49
C ILE A 76 27.25 -10.03 6.27
N ARG A 77 26.66 -9.90 5.07
CA ARG A 77 27.40 -9.74 3.81
C ARG A 77 28.29 -8.49 3.81
N TYR A 78 27.78 -7.38 4.33
CA TYR A 78 28.49 -6.10 4.30
C TYR A 78 29.20 -5.75 5.62
N LYS A 79 29.15 -6.63 6.63
CA LYS A 79 29.65 -6.35 7.99
C LYS A 79 29.19 -4.97 8.48
N ALA A 80 27.91 -4.68 8.26
CA ALA A 80 27.28 -3.43 8.61
C ALA A 80 26.51 -3.59 9.92
N SER A 81 26.48 -2.55 10.74
CA SER A 81 25.61 -2.53 11.89
C SER A 81 24.14 -2.43 11.46
N LYS A 82 23.23 -2.92 12.29
CA LYS A 82 21.79 -2.79 12.08
C LYS A 82 21.37 -1.35 11.73
N GLN A 83 21.95 -0.35 12.40
CA GLN A 83 21.66 1.05 12.13
C GLN A 83 22.08 1.50 10.72
N GLU A 84 23.21 1.01 10.20
CA GLU A 84 23.65 1.31 8.83
C GLU A 84 22.69 0.72 7.81
N VAL A 85 22.25 -0.53 8.01
CA VAL A 85 21.30 -1.22 7.12
C VAL A 85 19.94 -0.56 7.16
N GLU A 86 19.38 -0.30 8.35
CA GLU A 86 18.10 0.40 8.50
C GLU A 86 18.13 1.79 7.84
N ARG A 87 19.23 2.54 8.00
CA ARG A 87 19.39 3.84 7.34
C ARG A 87 19.39 3.73 5.82
N ALA A 88 20.07 2.72 5.27
CA ALA A 88 20.07 2.47 3.82
C ALA A 88 18.66 2.11 3.32
N VAL A 89 17.97 1.20 4.01
CA VAL A 89 16.60 0.78 3.68
C VAL A 89 15.62 1.96 3.73
N VAL A 90 15.70 2.81 4.77
CA VAL A 90 14.86 4.02 4.90
C VAL A 90 15.14 5.03 3.78
N THR A 91 16.41 5.22 3.42
CA THR A 91 16.80 6.13 2.33
C THR A 91 16.32 5.62 0.97
N CYS A 92 16.16 4.30 0.84
CA CYS A 92 15.67 3.63 -0.37
C CYS A 92 14.16 3.36 -0.32
N GLU A 93 13.42 3.94 0.65
CA GLU A 93 11.97 3.80 0.78
C GLU A 93 11.49 2.34 0.88
N GLY A 94 12.33 1.46 1.45
CA GLY A 94 12.04 0.04 1.58
C GLY A 94 12.51 -0.83 0.40
N ASP A 95 13.08 -0.24 -0.66
CA ASP A 95 13.69 -0.99 -1.75
C ASP A 95 15.00 -1.66 -1.30
N LEU A 96 14.94 -2.98 -1.11
CA LEU A 96 16.08 -3.78 -0.62
C LEU A 96 17.20 -3.92 -1.66
N GLU A 97 16.89 -3.86 -2.96
CA GLU A 97 17.91 -3.94 -4.02
C GLU A 97 18.76 -2.67 -4.03
N LYS A 98 18.08 -1.52 -4.01
CA LYS A 98 18.75 -0.21 -3.94
C LYS A 98 19.51 -0.02 -2.64
N ALA A 99 18.99 -0.55 -1.52
CA ALA A 99 19.69 -0.53 -0.23
C ALA A 99 20.97 -1.38 -0.26
N ASP A 100 20.95 -2.54 -0.91
CA ASP A 100 22.09 -3.42 -1.10
C ASP A 100 23.20 -2.73 -1.91
N GLU A 101 22.84 -2.08 -3.02
CA GLU A 101 23.77 -1.28 -3.83
C GLU A 101 24.37 -0.12 -3.03
N THR A 102 23.56 0.55 -2.22
CA THR A 102 23.98 1.67 -1.36
C THR A 102 24.97 1.21 -0.28
N LEU A 103 24.75 0.04 0.33
CA LEU A 103 25.68 -0.56 1.29
C LEU A 103 26.99 -0.99 0.61
N LYS A 104 26.89 -1.59 -0.59
CA LYS A 104 28.05 -1.99 -1.39
C LYS A 104 28.92 -0.80 -1.81
N ALA A 105 28.32 0.33 -2.16
CA ALA A 105 29.06 1.57 -2.47
C ALA A 105 29.75 2.12 -1.22
N GLN A 106 29.04 2.22 -0.09
CA GLN A 106 29.59 2.72 1.18
C GLN A 106 30.73 1.88 1.76
N LYS A 107 30.81 0.57 1.44
CA LYS A 107 31.92 -0.29 1.89
C LYS A 107 33.12 -0.27 0.94
N GLN A 108 32.95 0.18 -0.30
CA GLN A 108 34.04 0.37 -1.27
C GLN A 108 34.63 1.78 -1.21
N GLU A 109 33.85 2.78 -0.79
CA GLU A 109 34.35 4.12 -0.53
C GLU A 109 34.84 4.27 0.92
N PRO A 110 35.94 4.98 1.20
CA PRO A 110 36.31 5.34 2.57
C PRO A 110 35.15 6.10 3.23
N PRO A 111 34.93 5.97 4.56
CA PRO A 111 33.74 6.52 5.21
C PRO A 111 33.69 8.04 5.05
N SER A 112 32.88 8.51 4.10
CA SER A 112 32.51 9.91 3.98
C SER A 112 31.57 10.24 5.11
N ILE A 113 32.14 10.80 6.18
CA ILE A 113 31.42 11.41 7.30
C ILE A 113 30.52 12.52 6.74
N PRO A 114 29.18 12.42 6.82
CA PRO A 114 28.32 13.58 6.56
C PRO A 114 28.36 14.50 7.78
N PRO A 115 28.42 15.83 7.58
CA PRO A 115 28.79 16.77 8.61
C PRO A 115 27.73 16.84 9.72
N LYS A 116 28.21 16.72 10.94
CA LYS A 116 27.52 17.10 12.18
C LYS A 116 26.92 18.49 11.98
N GLN A 117 25.61 18.60 11.82
CA GLN A 117 24.90 19.88 11.71
C GLN A 117 25.09 20.64 13.03
N LYS A 118 26.12 21.48 13.09
CA LYS A 118 26.26 22.51 14.12
C LYS A 118 25.10 23.48 13.96
N LYS A 119 24.09 23.38 14.83
CA LYS A 119 23.15 24.48 15.07
C LYS A 119 23.92 25.61 15.79
N GLN A 120 24.51 26.53 15.03
CA GLN A 120 24.65 27.94 15.43
C GLN A 120 23.37 28.62 14.94
N THR A 121 22.64 29.47 15.68
CA THR A 121 22.96 30.78 16.30
C THR A 121 21.65 31.15 17.07
N LYS A 122 21.53 32.03 18.06
CA LYS A 122 22.19 33.31 18.35
C LYS A 122 21.76 33.81 19.74
N HIS A 123 22.67 34.52 20.43
CA HIS A 123 22.39 35.38 21.58
C HIS A 123 21.65 36.66 21.17
#